data_AF-A0A420Z9W5-F1
#
_entry.id   AF-A0A420Z9W5-F1
#
_cell.length_a   1.000
_cell.length_b   1.000
_cell.length_c   1.000
_cell.angle_alpha   90.00
_cell.angle_beta   90.00
_cell.angle_gamma   90.00
#
_symmetry.space_group_name_H-M   'P 1'
#
loop_
_entity.id
_entity.type
_entity.pdbx_description
1 polymer ?
#
loop_
_entity_poly.entity_id
_entity_poly.type
_entity_poly.pdbx_seq_one_letter_code
_entity_poly.pdbx_strand_id
1 'polypeptide(L)'
;MFALFRDWVKYSLTLEYISHKYKIGIKTLYLRFKVFIKHPPSSKEYLKQILSTKSQKQFSGYLHIDGDYFGERVLIVYWDSKGDLLFWSWARSETLEQMQLDIKTIIENGYSIKSIVSDGRRSVKTIKNQHLT
;
A
#
# COMPACT_ATOMS: atom_id res chain seq x y z
N MET A 1 25.21 -11.13 10.03
CA MET A 1 25.94 -10.87 8.78
C MET A 1 24.91 -10.90 7.66
N PHE A 2 24.79 -9.84 6.86
CA PHE A 2 23.81 -9.79 5.76
C PHE A 2 24.29 -10.71 4.63
N ALA A 3 23.39 -11.54 4.08
CA ALA A 3 23.75 -12.51 3.06
C ALA A 3 24.10 -11.87 1.71
N LEU A 4 23.57 -10.67 1.43
CA LEU A 4 23.81 -9.92 0.20
C LEU A 4 24.04 -8.44 0.47
N PHE A 5 24.93 -7.80 -0.31
CA PHE A 5 25.23 -6.35 -0.23
C PHE A 5 23.97 -5.50 -0.40
N ARG A 6 23.04 -5.89 -1.30
CA ARG A 6 21.75 -5.24 -1.48
C ARG A 6 20.91 -5.21 -0.20
N ASP A 7 20.98 -6.27 0.61
CA ASP A 7 20.23 -6.36 1.85
C ASP A 7 20.85 -5.48 2.94
N TRP A 8 22.19 -5.33 2.93
CA TRP A 8 22.87 -4.34 3.75
C TRP A 8 22.52 -2.91 3.32
N VAL A 9 22.55 -2.60 2.03
CA VAL A 9 22.20 -1.26 1.50
C VAL A 9 20.74 -0.92 1.84
N LYS A 10 19.80 -1.84 1.60
CA LYS A 10 18.40 -1.64 2.00
C LYS A 10 18.26 -1.46 3.50
N TYR A 11 18.94 -2.27 4.32
CA TYR A 11 18.84 -2.20 5.77
C TYR A 11 19.45 -0.90 6.34
N SER A 12 20.68 -0.59 5.96
CA SER A 12 21.45 0.57 6.44
C SER A 12 20.83 1.87 5.95
N LEU A 13 20.57 2.01 4.64
CA LEU A 13 20.01 3.25 4.11
C LEU A 13 18.58 3.49 4.60
N THR A 14 17.76 2.44 4.77
CA THR A 14 16.36 2.64 5.19
C THR A 14 16.26 2.93 6.68
N LEU A 15 16.95 2.18 7.55
CA LEU A 15 16.86 2.39 9.00
C LEU A 15 17.61 3.65 9.46
N GLU A 16 18.76 3.97 8.88
CA GLU A 16 19.46 5.23 9.20
C GLU A 16 18.68 6.44 8.70
N TYR A 17 18.14 6.38 7.48
CA TYR A 17 17.30 7.45 6.94
C TYR A 17 16.06 7.69 7.81
N ILE A 18 15.33 6.63 8.18
CA ILE A 18 14.14 6.74 9.04
C ILE A 18 14.55 7.22 10.44
N SER A 19 15.67 6.73 10.97
CA SER A 19 16.21 7.16 12.27
C SER A 19 16.44 8.66 12.29
N HIS A 20 17.08 9.18 11.24
CA HIS A 20 17.40 10.59 11.10
C HIS A 20 16.14 11.45 10.88
N LYS A 21 15.28 11.03 9.94
CA LYS A 21 14.06 11.77 9.57
C LYS A 21 13.07 11.91 10.73
N TYR A 22 12.91 10.86 11.54
CA TYR A 22 11.91 10.81 12.62
C TYR A 22 12.51 10.90 14.03
N LYS A 23 13.84 11.08 14.15
CA LYS A 23 14.57 11.15 15.43
C LYS A 23 14.32 9.95 16.36
N ILE A 24 14.26 8.74 15.79
CA ILE A 24 14.07 7.48 16.54
C ILE A 24 15.36 6.68 16.50
N GLY A 25 15.84 6.17 17.64
CA GLY A 25 17.07 5.37 17.68
C GLY A 25 17.00 4.11 16.81
N ILE A 26 18.09 3.81 16.09
CA ILE A 26 18.20 2.66 15.16
C ILE A 26 17.83 1.34 15.84
N LYS A 27 18.25 1.10 17.09
CA LYS A 27 17.91 -0.11 17.84
C LYS A 27 16.39 -0.27 18.05
N THR A 28 15.69 0.83 18.30
CA THR A 28 14.23 0.87 18.45
C THR A 28 13.55 0.62 17.11
N LEU A 29 14.02 1.25 16.02
CA LEU A 29 13.50 0.99 14.69
C LEU A 29 13.72 -0.45 14.25
N TYR A 30 14.88 -1.03 14.53
CA TYR A 30 15.17 -2.42 14.25
C TYR A 30 14.25 -3.38 15.01
N LEU A 31 13.99 -3.14 16.30
CA LEU A 31 13.04 -3.94 17.07
C LEU A 31 11.62 -3.80 16.52
N ARG A 32 11.18 -2.58 16.19
CA ARG A 32 9.89 -2.34 15.54
C ARG A 32 9.79 -3.04 14.19
N PHE A 33 10.85 -3.00 13.39
CA PHE A 33 10.93 -3.67 12.09
C PHE A 33 10.90 -5.20 12.24
N LYS A 34 11.59 -5.76 13.24
CA LYS A 34 11.51 -7.19 13.56
C LYS A 34 10.11 -7.62 13.99
N VAL A 35 9.42 -6.81 14.78
CA VAL A 35 8.02 -7.06 15.16
C VAL A 35 7.11 -6.97 13.94
N PHE A 36 7.29 -5.94 13.11
CA PHE A 36 6.53 -5.73 11.87
C PHE A 36 6.73 -6.88 10.88
N ILE A 37 7.95 -7.42 10.73
CA ILE A 37 8.20 -8.58 9.85
C ILE A 37 7.53 -9.84 10.40
N LYS A 38 7.52 -10.03 11.72
CA LYS A 38 6.91 -11.22 12.34
C LYS A 38 5.38 -11.17 12.31
N HIS A 39 4.82 -9.97 12.40
CA HIS A 39 3.38 -9.73 12.43
C HIS A 39 3.06 -8.51 11.56
N PRO A 40 3.20 -8.61 10.23
CA PRO A 40 2.85 -7.50 9.36
C PRO A 40 1.34 -7.25 9.55
N PRO A 41 0.91 -5.99 9.72
CA PRO A 41 -0.51 -5.69 9.73
C PRO A 41 -1.08 -6.19 8.40
N SER A 42 -2.23 -6.86 8.48
CA SER A 42 -3.01 -7.14 7.28
C SER A 42 -3.30 -5.82 6.57
N SER A 43 -3.52 -5.86 5.26
CA SER A 43 -3.82 -4.65 4.49
C SER A 43 -5.02 -3.87 5.05
N LYS A 44 -6.01 -4.57 5.62
CA LYS A 44 -7.15 -3.96 6.33
C LYS A 44 -6.73 -3.25 7.62
N GLU A 45 -5.85 -3.85 8.43
CA GLU A 45 -5.33 -3.20 9.64
C GLU A 45 -4.46 -2.00 9.31
N TYR A 46 -3.62 -2.10 8.27
CA TYR A 46 -2.82 -0.99 7.78
C TYR A 46 -3.71 0.17 7.32
N LEU A 47 -4.74 -0.11 6.51
CA LEU A 47 -5.71 0.90 6.08
C LEU A 47 -6.37 1.58 7.28
N LYS A 48 -6.88 0.82 8.25
CA LYS A 48 -7.47 1.38 9.47
C LYS A 48 -6.51 2.29 10.24
N GLN A 49 -5.23 1.94 10.33
CA GLN A 49 -4.21 2.76 11.00
C GLN A 49 -3.91 4.06 10.23
N ILE A 50 -3.83 4.00 8.90
CA ILE A 50 -3.66 5.21 8.08
C ILE A 50 -4.88 6.12 8.20
N LEU A 51 -6.08 5.55 8.20
CA LEU A 51 -7.33 6.30 8.34
C LEU A 51 -7.53 6.89 9.74
N SER A 52 -7.02 6.26 10.80
CA SER A 52 -7.12 6.81 12.16
C SER A 52 -6.12 7.95 12.41
N THR A 53 -5.03 8.01 11.65
CA THR A 53 -3.96 9.00 11.83
C THR A 53 -4.10 10.21 10.91
N LYS A 54 -4.75 10.07 9.75
CA LYS A 54 -5.03 11.18 8.81
C LYS A 54 -6.36 11.87 9.16
N SER A 55 -6.43 13.20 9.03
CA SER A 55 -7.68 13.95 9.27
C SER A 55 -8.72 13.64 8.19
N GLN A 56 -10.01 13.53 8.56
CA GLN A 56 -11.13 13.23 7.66
C GLN A 56 -11.20 14.07 6.37
N LYS A 57 -10.72 15.32 6.39
CA LYS A 57 -10.68 16.20 5.21
C LYS A 57 -9.77 15.72 4.06
N GLN A 58 -8.90 14.74 4.30
CA GLN A 58 -7.95 14.24 3.29
C GLN A 58 -8.43 13.00 2.53
N PHE A 59 -9.56 12.38 2.92
CA PHE A 59 -9.99 11.07 2.40
C PHE A 59 -10.83 11.16 1.11
N SER A 60 -10.52 12.12 0.23
CA SER A 60 -11.17 12.18 -1.07
C SER A 60 -10.15 12.47 -2.17
N GLY A 61 -10.14 11.66 -3.22
CA GLY A 61 -9.17 11.89 -4.29
C GLY A 61 -9.08 10.80 -5.35
N TYR A 62 -7.99 10.88 -6.08
CA TYR A 62 -7.59 9.91 -7.09
C TYR A 62 -6.97 8.69 -6.40
N LEU A 63 -7.28 7.50 -6.92
CA LEU A 63 -6.68 6.24 -6.50
C LEU A 63 -5.82 5.72 -7.64
N HIS A 64 -4.52 5.55 -7.39
CA HIS A 64 -3.62 4.95 -8.36
C HIS A 64 -3.39 3.48 -7.99
N ILE A 65 -3.63 2.57 -8.93
CA ILE A 65 -3.50 1.12 -8.73
C ILE A 65 -2.36 0.60 -9.59
N ASP A 66 -1.41 -0.05 -8.94
CA ASP A 66 -0.24 -0.65 -9.56
C ASP A 66 -0.07 -2.12 -9.11
N GLY A 67 0.55 -2.94 -9.94
CA GLY A 67 0.63 -4.39 -9.76
C GLY A 67 2.02 -4.94 -10.08
N ASP A 68 2.69 -5.51 -9.06
CA ASP A 68 4.00 -6.14 -9.21
C ASP A 68 3.91 -7.67 -9.15
N TYR A 69 4.46 -8.35 -10.15
CA TYR A 69 4.43 -9.81 -10.27
C TYR A 69 5.59 -10.48 -9.52
N PHE A 70 5.25 -11.43 -8.64
CA PHE A 70 6.16 -12.26 -7.87
C PHE A 70 5.84 -13.74 -8.09
N GLY A 71 6.29 -14.29 -9.23
CA GLY A 71 5.96 -15.66 -9.64
C GLY A 71 4.48 -15.80 -9.98
N GLU A 72 3.76 -16.67 -9.27
CA GLU A 72 2.32 -16.91 -9.47
C GLU A 72 1.42 -15.94 -8.68
N ARG A 73 2.00 -14.93 -8.05
CA ARG A 73 1.25 -13.93 -7.28
C ARG A 73 1.53 -12.54 -7.78
N VAL A 74 0.56 -11.66 -7.59
CA VAL A 74 0.65 -10.23 -7.86
C VAL A 74 0.43 -9.49 -6.56
N LEU A 75 1.33 -8.56 -6.24
CA LEU A 75 1.10 -7.56 -5.21
C LEU A 75 0.42 -6.37 -5.87
N ILE A 76 -0.83 -6.12 -5.52
CA ILE A 76 -1.58 -4.96 -5.99
C ILE A 76 -1.46 -3.88 -4.92
N VAL A 77 -1.03 -2.68 -5.29
CA VAL A 77 -0.85 -1.54 -4.40
C VAL A 77 -1.76 -0.39 -4.82
N TYR A 78 -2.31 0.29 -3.83
CA TYR A 78 -3.28 1.36 -4.00
C TYR A 78 -2.73 2.61 -3.34
N TRP A 79 -2.45 3.64 -4.14
CA TRP A 79 -1.87 4.90 -3.71
C TRP A 79 -2.90 6.02 -3.71
N ASP A 80 -2.83 6.91 -2.72
CA ASP A 80 -3.64 8.13 -2.70
C ASP A 80 -3.08 9.21 -3.65
N SER A 81 -3.83 10.31 -3.81
CA SER A 81 -3.44 11.44 -4.67
C SER A 81 -2.14 12.16 -4.27
N LYS A 82 -1.57 11.87 -3.10
CA LYS A 82 -0.30 12.42 -2.63
C LYS A 82 0.85 11.44 -2.79
N GLY A 83 0.59 10.23 -3.30
CA GLY A 83 1.58 9.17 -3.44
C GLY A 83 1.81 8.37 -2.15
N ASP A 84 0.94 8.49 -1.15
CA ASP A 84 1.02 7.63 0.04
C ASP A 84 0.33 6.29 -0.21
N LEU A 85 0.93 5.20 0.28
CA LEU A 85 0.31 3.88 0.21
C LEU A 85 -0.95 3.86 1.08
N LEU A 86 -2.10 3.63 0.46
CA LEU A 86 -3.41 3.55 1.10
C LEU A 86 -3.78 2.11 1.46
N PHE A 87 -3.64 1.19 0.49
CA PHE A 87 -4.03 -0.21 0.64
C PHE A 87 -3.15 -1.10 -0.24
N TRP A 88 -3.12 -2.40 0.04
CA TRP A 88 -2.44 -3.39 -0.79
C TRP A 88 -3.12 -4.76 -0.68
N SER A 89 -2.93 -5.63 -1.65
CA SER A 89 -3.46 -7.00 -1.61
C SER A 89 -2.55 -7.97 -2.36
N TRP A 90 -2.51 -9.22 -1.91
CA TRP A 90 -1.89 -10.30 -2.67
C TRP A 90 -2.98 -11.03 -3.46
N ALA A 91 -2.81 -11.11 -4.77
CA ALA A 91 -3.69 -11.81 -5.69
C ALA A 91 -2.92 -12.91 -6.44
N ARG A 92 -3.64 -13.84 -7.08
CA ARG A 92 -3.03 -14.79 -8.04
C ARG A 92 -2.81 -14.15 -9.41
N SER A 93 -3.60 -13.13 -9.75
CA SER A 93 -3.49 -12.37 -10.99
C SER A 93 -4.17 -11.02 -10.83
N GLU A 94 -3.88 -10.10 -11.75
CA GLU A 94 -4.47 -8.76 -11.80
C GLU A 94 -5.90 -8.80 -12.38
N THR A 95 -6.84 -9.41 -11.63
CA THR A 95 -8.25 -9.51 -12.05
C THR A 95 -9.06 -8.29 -11.65
N LEU A 96 -10.05 -7.96 -12.47
CA LEU A 96 -11.03 -6.91 -12.19
C LEU A 96 -11.79 -7.19 -10.88
N GLU A 97 -12.18 -8.45 -10.65
CA GLU A 97 -12.94 -8.87 -9.47
C GLU A 97 -12.18 -8.61 -8.17
N GLN A 98 -10.87 -8.95 -8.15
CA GLN A 98 -10.02 -8.69 -7.00
C GLN A 98 -9.90 -7.18 -6.75
N MET A 99 -9.68 -6.40 -7.81
CA MET A 99 -9.61 -4.94 -7.68
C MET A 99 -10.91 -4.32 -7.18
N GLN A 100 -12.07 -4.80 -7.64
CA GLN A 100 -13.38 -4.35 -7.18
C GLN A 100 -13.60 -4.65 -5.69
N LEU A 101 -13.18 -5.83 -5.23
CA LEU A 101 -13.25 -6.20 -3.81
C LEU A 101 -12.37 -5.28 -2.94
N ASP A 102 -11.18 -4.98 -3.43
CA ASP A 102 -10.23 -4.10 -2.74
C ASP A 102 -10.74 -2.66 -2.71
N ILE A 103 -11.27 -2.15 -3.83
CA ILE A 103 -11.92 -0.83 -3.93
C ILE A 103 -13.12 -0.74 -2.98
N LYS A 104 -13.98 -1.75 -2.96
CA LYS A 104 -15.12 -1.82 -2.04
C LYS A 104 -14.65 -1.75 -0.59
N THR A 105 -13.60 -2.50 -0.23
CA THR A 105 -13.00 -2.46 1.10
C THR A 105 -12.51 -1.05 1.44
N ILE A 106 -11.85 -0.37 0.51
CA ILE A 106 -11.35 1.00 0.68
C ILE A 106 -12.51 1.99 0.94
N ILE A 107 -13.59 1.90 0.16
CA ILE A 107 -14.78 2.75 0.31
C ILE A 107 -15.50 2.48 1.64
N GLU A 108 -15.74 1.21 1.98
CA GLU A 108 -16.42 0.81 3.22
C GLU A 108 -15.67 1.27 4.48
N ASN A 109 -14.35 1.44 4.40
CA ASN A 109 -13.55 1.98 5.49
C ASN A 109 -13.49 3.51 5.49
N GLY A 110 -14.18 4.21 4.59
CA GLY A 110 -14.41 5.65 4.64
C GLY A 110 -13.55 6.49 3.69
N TYR A 111 -12.84 5.87 2.74
CA TYR A 111 -12.11 6.61 1.71
C TYR A 111 -13.00 6.83 0.47
N SER A 112 -13.27 8.10 0.15
CA SER A 112 -14.06 8.48 -1.02
C SER A 112 -13.19 8.53 -2.28
N ILE A 113 -13.50 7.68 -3.25
CA ILE A 113 -12.75 7.61 -4.50
C ILE A 113 -13.45 8.48 -5.55
N LYS A 114 -12.74 9.50 -6.06
CA LYS A 114 -13.24 10.39 -7.13
C LYS A 114 -12.91 9.86 -8.52
N SER A 115 -11.78 9.17 -8.66
CA SER A 115 -11.33 8.60 -9.94
C SER A 115 -10.25 7.57 -9.69
N ILE A 116 -10.10 6.63 -10.61
CA ILE A 116 -9.13 5.54 -10.55
C ILE A 116 -8.23 5.62 -11.78
N VAL A 117 -6.92 5.57 -11.54
CA VAL A 117 -5.87 5.49 -12.55
C VAL A 117 -5.11 4.18 -12.33
N SER A 118 -4.78 3.49 -13.40
CA SER A 118 -4.01 2.26 -13.34
C SER A 118 -3.37 1.97 -14.69
N ASP A 119 -2.17 1.40 -14.66
CA ASP A 119 -1.35 1.15 -15.84
C ASP A 119 -1.72 -0.17 -16.59
N GLY A 120 -2.68 -0.94 -16.07
CA GLY A 120 -3.13 -2.21 -16.63
C GLY A 120 -3.93 -2.08 -17.94
N ARG A 121 -3.41 -2.63 -19.05
CA ARG A 121 -4.04 -2.60 -20.39
C ARG A 121 -5.39 -3.34 -20.53
N ARG A 122 -5.78 -4.21 -19.59
CA ARG A 122 -7.00 -5.06 -19.72
C ARG A 122 -8.08 -4.85 -18.65
N SER A 123 -7.72 -4.47 -17.42
CA SER A 123 -8.64 -4.45 -16.27
C SER A 123 -9.29 -3.07 -16.00
N VAL A 124 -8.67 -2.00 -16.49
CA VAL A 124 -8.96 -0.60 -16.08
C VAL A 124 -10.08 0.05 -16.90
N LYS A 125 -10.32 -0.40 -18.14
CA LYS A 125 -11.37 0.18 -19.00
C LYS A 125 -12.79 -0.01 -18.42
N THR A 126 -13.01 -1.04 -17.60
CA THR A 126 -14.32 -1.37 -17.04
C THR A 126 -14.62 -0.63 -15.73
N ILE A 127 -13.61 -0.39 -14.89
CA ILE A 127 -13.77 0.28 -13.58
C ILE A 127 -14.27 1.73 -13.73
N LYS A 128 -13.82 2.44 -14.78
CA LYS A 128 -14.27 3.81 -15.08
C LYS A 128 -15.78 3.95 -15.33
N ASN A 129 -16.46 2.87 -15.72
CA ASN A 129 -17.87 2.92 -16.14
C ASN A 129 -18.88 2.52 -15.05
N GLN A 130 -18.45 1.96 -13.90
CA GLN A 130 -19.38 1.39 -12.91
C GLN A 130 -19.44 2.11 -11.56
N HIS A 131 -18.49 2.99 -11.25
CA HIS A 131 -18.39 3.65 -9.92
C HIS A 131 -18.42 5.19 -9.96
N LEU A 132 -18.83 5.79 -11.09
CA LEU A 132 -18.92 7.25 -11.26
C LEU A 132 -20.34 7.75 -11.59
N THR A 133 -21.35 6.92 -11.40
CA THR A 133 -22.78 7.31 -11.45
C THR A 133 -23.35 7.40 -10.06
#